data_AF-A0A1S9A2Q7-F1
#
_entry.id   AF-A0A1S9A2Q7-F1
#
_cell.length_a   1.000
_cell.length_b   1.000
_cell.length_c   1.000
_cell.angle_alpha   90.00
_cell.angle_beta   90.00
_cell.angle_gamma   90.00
#
_symmetry.space_group_name_H-M   'P 1'
#
loop_
_entity.id
_entity.type
_entity.pdbx_description
1 polymer ?
#
loop_
_entity_poly.entity_id
_entity_poly.type
_entity_poly.pdbx_seq_one_letter_code
_entity_poly.pdbx_strand_id
1 'polypeptide(L)'
;MEKLVPFTINDLAKVTNHRSGEIKFGEKMIIIPKGVDKINFLKESEAKYVLLGIPEDIGVRANYGRPGAASAWESAIKSIANIQHNRFSKGSQIIILGHINVAEEMRDVENLDFNDIDDRSKLSQLVEKVDKEVSHIIFTIIKAGKTPIIIGGGHNNAYGNIKGSALAKGKPINAINFDAHSDFRILEGRHSGNGFSYAYEEGFLKKYFIFGLHENYTSKSVLDIIKKLEDRVRYNTYDSVNIRKEKDFDREMALALEFIKTDAFGIEIDLDAIPNIASSAMTISGFSVEELRQFISFFGQHRNAAYLHICEGAPDLADSPNNNLIGKLIGYLVTDFIKANNEKHTLL
;
A
#
# COMPACT_ATOMS: atom_id res chain seq x y z
N MET A 1 -10.77 16.33 -5.61
CA MET A 1 -10.46 15.78 -4.27
C MET A 1 -11.56 16.16 -3.28
N GLU A 2 -12.80 15.72 -3.53
CA GLU A 2 -13.96 16.07 -2.69
C GLU A 2 -14.12 15.12 -1.49
N LYS A 3 -13.90 13.81 -1.69
CA LYS A 3 -13.88 12.80 -0.62
C LYS A 3 -12.55 12.76 0.15
N LEU A 4 -11.83 13.87 0.29
CA LEU A 4 -10.61 13.92 1.11
C LEU A 4 -10.92 14.58 2.45
N VAL A 5 -10.59 13.91 3.56
CA VAL A 5 -10.50 14.53 4.89
C VAL A 5 -9.06 15.03 5.08
N PRO A 6 -8.80 16.34 5.01
CA PRO A 6 -7.45 16.86 5.11
C PRO A 6 -6.89 16.69 6.53
N PHE A 7 -5.65 16.24 6.65
CA PHE A 7 -4.98 16.23 7.95
C PHE A 7 -4.65 17.66 8.38
N THR A 8 -5.00 18.06 9.61
CA THR A 8 -4.78 19.41 10.08
C THR A 8 -3.55 19.52 10.97
N ILE A 9 -3.10 20.76 11.21
CA ILE A 9 -2.03 21.03 12.17
C ILE A 9 -2.42 20.59 13.59
N ASN A 10 -3.71 20.66 13.95
CA ASN A 10 -4.21 20.21 15.24
C ASN A 10 -4.17 18.69 15.35
N ASP A 11 -4.48 17.97 14.27
CA ASP A 11 -4.38 16.50 14.24
C ASP A 11 -2.93 16.07 14.39
N LEU A 12 -2.00 16.77 13.71
CA LEU A 12 -0.58 16.52 13.82
C LEU A 12 -0.05 16.77 15.23
N ALA A 13 -0.45 17.86 15.87
CA ALA A 13 -0.09 18.16 17.24
C ALA A 13 -0.60 17.08 18.23
N LYS A 14 -1.82 16.55 18.03
CA LYS A 14 -2.40 15.50 18.89
C LYS A 14 -1.63 14.19 18.85
N VAL A 15 -1.06 13.83 17.70
CA VAL A 15 -0.36 12.55 17.52
C VAL A 15 1.15 12.65 17.75
N THR A 16 1.71 13.86 17.90
CA THR A 16 3.15 14.08 18.05
C THR A 16 3.53 14.20 19.53
N ASN A 17 4.40 13.31 20.01
CA ASN A 17 4.92 13.39 21.37
C ASN A 17 6.17 14.28 21.42
N HIS A 18 6.06 15.40 22.12
CA HIS A 18 7.19 16.30 22.33
C HIS A 18 8.06 15.84 23.51
N ARG A 19 9.37 15.84 23.31
CA ARG A 19 10.35 15.57 24.37
C ARG A 19 11.57 16.45 24.20
N SER A 20 12.00 17.10 25.29
CA SER A 20 13.17 17.98 25.27
C SER A 20 14.41 17.25 24.74
N GLY A 21 15.14 17.89 23.82
CA GLY A 21 16.33 17.33 23.17
C GLY A 21 16.06 16.40 21.98
N GLU A 22 14.80 16.12 21.66
CA GLU A 22 14.41 15.33 20.49
C GLU A 22 13.68 16.21 19.46
N ILE A 23 13.77 15.85 18.19
CA ILE A 23 12.92 16.41 17.14
C ILE A 23 12.22 15.22 16.49
N LYS A 24 10.89 15.24 16.44
CA LYS A 24 10.07 14.21 15.81
C LYS A 24 9.72 14.57 14.38
N PHE A 25 9.29 13.56 13.62
CA PHE A 25 8.72 13.75 12.29
C PHE A 25 7.54 14.71 12.33
N GLY A 26 6.63 14.56 13.29
CA GLY A 26 5.45 15.40 13.38
C GLY A 26 5.73 16.88 13.61
N GLU A 27 6.93 17.23 14.07
CA GLU A 27 7.36 18.62 14.21
C GLU A 27 7.90 19.22 12.89
N LYS A 28 8.12 18.38 11.87
CA LYS A 28 8.77 18.75 10.60
C LYS A 28 8.00 18.34 9.35
N MET A 29 7.03 17.43 9.46
CA MET A 29 6.14 17.07 8.36
C MET A 29 5.29 18.27 7.93
N ILE A 30 4.95 18.30 6.65
CA ILE A 30 4.26 19.43 6.03
C ILE A 30 2.75 19.17 6.03
N ILE A 31 2.00 20.17 6.46
CA ILE A 31 0.54 20.21 6.39
C ILE A 31 0.12 21.25 5.35
N ILE A 32 -0.88 20.92 4.54
CA ILE A 32 -1.49 21.89 3.62
C ILE A 32 -2.34 22.87 4.46
N PRO A 33 -2.05 24.18 4.47
CA PRO A 33 -2.80 25.11 5.30
C PRO A 33 -4.27 25.20 4.91
N LYS A 34 -5.14 25.48 5.88
CA LYS A 34 -6.58 25.64 5.65
C LYS A 34 -6.83 26.79 4.66
N GLY A 35 -7.67 26.55 3.65
CA GLY A 35 -8.03 27.54 2.63
C GLY A 35 -7.05 27.65 1.46
N VAL A 36 -5.91 26.96 1.51
CA VAL A 36 -4.97 26.89 0.37
C VAL A 36 -5.46 25.87 -0.66
N ASP A 37 -5.30 26.19 -1.94
CA ASP A 37 -5.56 25.23 -3.01
C ASP A 37 -4.57 24.06 -2.92
N LYS A 38 -5.11 22.87 -2.71
CA LYS A 38 -4.32 21.67 -2.45
C LYS A 38 -3.47 21.29 -3.67
N ILE A 39 -3.97 21.47 -4.88
CA ILE A 39 -3.26 21.05 -6.10
C ILE A 39 -2.05 21.95 -6.34
N ASN A 40 -2.21 23.27 -6.21
CA ASN A 40 -1.13 24.23 -6.34
C ASN A 40 -0.10 24.04 -5.22
N PHE A 41 -0.55 23.85 -3.97
CA PHE A 41 0.36 23.56 -2.87
C PHE A 41 1.20 22.30 -3.12
N LEU A 42 0.56 21.22 -3.59
CA LEU A 42 1.29 20.00 -3.96
C LEU A 42 2.32 20.29 -5.04
N LYS A 43 2.01 21.07 -6.08
CA LYS A 43 2.97 21.38 -7.16
C LYS A 43 4.16 22.23 -6.68
N GLU A 44 3.90 23.21 -5.82
CA GLU A 44 4.88 24.22 -5.38
C GLU A 44 5.75 23.73 -4.21
N SER A 45 5.27 22.78 -3.42
CA SER A 45 6.04 22.24 -2.30
C SER A 45 7.29 21.51 -2.78
N GLU A 46 8.42 21.65 -2.07
CA GLU A 46 9.66 20.90 -2.35
C GLU A 46 9.61 19.46 -1.78
N ALA A 47 8.65 19.14 -0.91
CA ALA A 47 8.52 17.79 -0.39
C ALA A 47 8.20 16.79 -1.51
N LYS A 48 8.84 15.63 -1.47
CA LYS A 48 8.74 14.61 -2.53
C LYS A 48 7.55 13.67 -2.31
N TYR A 49 7.25 13.36 -1.05
CA TYR A 49 6.30 12.32 -0.68
C TYR A 49 5.00 12.89 -0.16
N VAL A 50 3.90 12.21 -0.48
CA VAL A 50 2.56 12.54 0.03
C VAL A 50 2.01 11.32 0.74
N LEU A 51 1.78 11.45 2.05
CA LEU A 51 1.19 10.41 2.88
C LEU A 51 -0.34 10.50 2.83
N LEU A 52 -0.99 9.38 2.47
CA LEU A 52 -2.44 9.25 2.32
C LEU A 52 -2.94 7.97 3.01
N GLY A 53 -4.02 8.07 3.78
CA GLY A 53 -4.73 6.92 4.34
C GLY A 53 -5.97 6.53 3.54
N ILE A 54 -6.29 5.23 3.52
CA ILE A 54 -7.57 4.70 3.02
C ILE A 54 -8.19 3.80 4.11
N PRO A 55 -8.93 4.36 5.07
CA PRO A 55 -9.37 3.63 6.27
C PRO A 55 -10.66 2.82 5.99
N GLU A 56 -10.56 1.80 5.14
CA GLU A 56 -11.67 0.88 4.82
C GLU A 56 -11.25 -0.60 4.84
N ASP A 57 -12.23 -1.50 4.98
CA ASP A 57 -12.05 -2.95 4.85
C ASP A 57 -13.21 -3.60 4.06
N ILE A 58 -13.87 -2.83 3.20
CA ILE A 58 -15.03 -3.26 2.40
C ILE A 58 -14.61 -4.33 1.40
N GLY A 59 -13.47 -4.15 0.73
CA GLY A 59 -12.94 -5.15 -0.21
C GLY A 59 -12.49 -6.43 0.49
N VAL A 60 -12.02 -6.33 1.72
CA VAL A 60 -11.69 -7.49 2.58
C VAL A 60 -12.95 -8.28 2.86
N ARG A 61 -14.03 -7.62 3.32
CA ARG A 61 -15.34 -8.25 3.56
C ARG A 61 -15.89 -8.89 2.30
N ALA A 62 -15.84 -8.19 1.16
CA ALA A 62 -16.30 -8.70 -0.14
C ALA A 62 -15.56 -9.98 -0.57
N ASN A 63 -14.33 -10.18 -0.09
CA ASN A 63 -13.49 -11.36 -0.32
C ASN A 63 -13.54 -12.37 0.84
N TYR A 64 -14.61 -12.39 1.63
CA TYR A 64 -14.79 -13.30 2.79
C TYR A 64 -13.76 -13.11 3.93
N GLY A 65 -13.05 -11.99 3.92
CA GLY A 65 -12.03 -11.67 4.91
C GLY A 65 -12.62 -11.08 6.20
N ARG A 66 -11.81 -11.12 7.26
CA ARG A 66 -12.15 -10.50 8.56
C ARG A 66 -11.91 -8.99 8.50
N PRO A 67 -12.89 -8.15 8.89
CA PRO A 67 -12.70 -6.71 8.93
C PRO A 67 -11.67 -6.30 10.00
N GLY A 68 -11.04 -5.14 9.81
CA GLY A 68 -10.04 -4.59 10.72
C GLY A 68 -8.97 -3.74 10.03
N ALA A 69 -8.75 -3.90 8.72
CA ALA A 69 -7.75 -3.15 7.97
C ALA A 69 -8.02 -1.62 7.95
N ALA A 70 -9.27 -1.20 8.18
CA ALA A 70 -9.64 0.21 8.32
C ALA A 70 -8.88 0.94 9.46
N SER A 71 -8.43 0.21 10.48
CA SER A 71 -7.70 0.75 11.64
C SER A 71 -6.21 1.07 11.36
N ALA A 72 -5.67 0.63 10.22
CA ALA A 72 -4.26 0.79 9.87
C ALA A 72 -3.80 2.25 9.89
N TRP A 73 -4.58 3.14 9.28
CA TRP A 73 -4.24 4.55 9.12
C TRP A 73 -3.99 5.24 10.47
N GLU A 74 -4.89 5.04 11.43
CA GLU A 74 -4.80 5.70 12.74
C GLU A 74 -3.57 5.23 13.53
N SER A 75 -3.29 3.93 13.50
CA SER A 75 -2.10 3.37 14.16
C SER A 75 -0.80 3.83 13.49
N ALA A 76 -0.78 3.87 12.15
CA ALA A 76 0.37 4.28 11.37
C ALA A 76 0.72 5.75 11.54
N ILE A 77 -0.25 6.68 11.41
CA ILE A 77 0.04 8.11 11.49
C ILE A 77 0.60 8.51 12.86
N LYS A 78 0.09 7.91 13.94
CA LYS A 78 0.64 8.07 15.30
C LYS A 78 2.08 7.59 15.39
N SER A 79 2.39 6.45 14.79
CA SER A 79 3.74 5.88 14.82
C SER A 79 4.72 6.68 13.96
N ILE A 80 4.31 7.07 12.74
CA ILE A 80 5.11 7.86 11.79
C ILE A 80 5.44 9.24 12.38
N ALA A 81 4.46 9.93 12.98
CA ALA A 81 4.67 11.23 13.59
C ALA A 81 5.73 11.22 14.69
N ASN A 82 5.94 10.08 15.35
CA ASN A 82 6.86 9.92 16.47
C ASN A 82 8.24 9.33 16.10
N ILE A 83 8.52 9.16 14.81
CA ILE A 83 9.86 8.82 14.31
C ILE A 83 10.82 9.98 14.58
N GLN A 84 12.08 9.67 14.92
CA GLN A 84 13.12 10.68 15.10
C GLN A 84 13.44 11.38 13.77
N HIS A 85 13.39 12.70 13.78
CA HIS A 85 13.94 13.54 12.72
C HIS A 85 15.45 13.69 12.94
N ASN A 86 16.27 13.13 12.04
CA ASN A 86 17.72 13.17 12.15
C ASN A 86 18.38 13.04 10.76
N ARG A 87 19.70 12.83 10.72
CA ARG A 87 20.47 12.70 9.48
C ARG A 87 19.98 11.58 8.54
N PHE A 88 19.37 10.53 9.08
CA PHE A 88 18.88 9.37 8.33
C PHE A 88 17.40 9.49 7.93
N SER A 89 16.62 10.25 8.68
CA SER A 89 15.16 10.28 8.58
C SER A 89 14.68 11.72 8.64
N LYS A 90 14.14 12.24 7.53
CA LYS A 90 13.73 13.66 7.41
C LYS A 90 12.23 13.80 7.18
N GLY A 91 11.49 14.08 8.25
CA GLY A 91 10.03 14.34 8.17
C GLY A 91 9.63 15.47 7.21
N SER A 92 10.51 16.44 6.95
CA SER A 92 10.27 17.56 6.02
C SER A 92 10.13 17.14 4.55
N GLN A 93 10.40 15.88 4.22
CA GLN A 93 10.19 15.35 2.86
C GLN A 93 8.73 14.88 2.62
N ILE A 94 7.88 14.93 3.65
CA ILE A 94 6.54 14.33 3.65
C ILE A 94 5.50 15.43 3.82
N ILE A 95 4.53 15.47 2.90
CA ILE A 95 3.26 16.17 3.06
C ILE A 95 2.25 15.16 3.59
N ILE A 96 1.56 15.46 4.68
CA ILE A 96 0.44 14.65 5.15
C ILE A 96 -0.84 15.19 4.52
N LEU A 97 -1.38 14.44 3.56
CA LEU A 97 -2.60 14.87 2.87
C LEU A 97 -3.84 14.63 3.74
N GLY A 98 -3.84 13.54 4.50
CA GLY A 98 -4.99 13.06 5.27
C GLY A 98 -5.45 11.71 4.78
N HIS A 99 -6.74 11.48 4.78
CA HIS A 99 -7.31 10.19 4.38
C HIS A 99 -8.56 10.35 3.52
N ILE A 100 -8.87 9.32 2.75
CA ILE A 100 -10.11 9.26 1.98
C ILE A 100 -11.29 9.15 2.95
N ASN A 101 -12.34 9.92 2.69
CA ASN A 101 -13.60 9.90 3.42
C ASN A 101 -14.46 8.74 2.91
N VAL A 102 -14.38 7.63 3.63
CA VAL A 102 -15.16 6.41 3.40
C VAL A 102 -16.22 6.19 4.49
N ALA A 103 -16.51 7.22 5.30
CA ALA A 103 -17.37 7.06 6.48
C ALA A 103 -18.82 6.71 6.14
N GLU A 104 -19.31 7.13 4.96
CA GLU A 104 -20.64 6.76 4.48
C GLU A 104 -20.64 5.29 4.05
N GLU A 105 -19.69 4.91 3.21
CA GLU A 105 -19.52 3.56 2.70
C GLU A 105 -19.29 2.55 3.83
N MET A 106 -18.51 2.90 4.86
CA MET A 106 -18.27 2.06 6.04
C MET A 106 -19.52 1.88 6.92
N ARG A 107 -20.43 2.87 6.96
CA ARG A 107 -21.73 2.70 7.65
C ARG A 107 -22.66 1.79 6.86
N ASP A 108 -22.64 1.86 5.53
CA ASP A 108 -23.48 1.05 4.66
C ASP A 108 -23.18 -0.46 4.74
N VAL A 109 -21.98 -0.83 5.22
CA VAL A 109 -21.50 -2.21 5.33
C VAL A 109 -21.52 -2.79 6.74
N GLU A 110 -21.89 -1.99 7.75
CA GLU A 110 -21.80 -2.37 9.17
C GLU A 110 -22.58 -3.66 9.48
N ASN A 111 -23.75 -3.80 8.85
CA ASN A 111 -24.68 -4.92 9.09
C ASN A 111 -24.80 -5.89 7.91
N LEU A 112 -23.93 -5.78 6.89
CA LEU A 112 -23.96 -6.69 5.75
C LEU A 112 -23.26 -8.01 6.10
N ASP A 113 -23.86 -9.13 5.70
CA ASP A 113 -23.27 -10.45 5.82
C ASP A 113 -22.55 -10.83 4.52
N PHE A 114 -21.22 -10.98 4.57
CA PHE A 114 -20.44 -11.37 3.40
C PHE A 114 -20.71 -12.81 2.93
N ASN A 115 -21.45 -13.62 3.69
CA ASN A 115 -21.93 -14.93 3.27
C ASN A 115 -23.24 -14.85 2.48
N ASP A 116 -23.96 -13.74 2.56
CA ASP A 116 -25.15 -13.48 1.75
C ASP A 116 -24.76 -12.91 0.38
N ILE A 117 -25.43 -13.39 -0.68
CA ILE A 117 -25.08 -13.08 -2.07
C ILE A 117 -25.43 -11.62 -2.42
N ASP A 118 -26.57 -11.13 -1.94
CA ASP A 118 -27.04 -9.78 -2.25
C ASP A 118 -26.21 -8.74 -1.49
N ASP A 119 -25.88 -9.04 -0.24
CA ASP A 119 -24.98 -8.23 0.58
C ASP A 119 -23.57 -8.18 -0.01
N ARG A 120 -23.03 -9.30 -0.51
CA ARG A 120 -21.73 -9.33 -1.20
C ARG A 120 -21.73 -8.54 -2.50
N SER A 121 -22.84 -8.54 -3.24
CA SER A 121 -23.03 -7.70 -4.42
C SER A 121 -22.97 -6.21 -4.04
N LYS A 122 -23.64 -5.83 -2.95
CA LYS A 122 -23.60 -4.45 -2.41
C LYS A 122 -22.19 -4.07 -1.96
N LEU A 123 -21.48 -4.96 -1.26
CA LEU A 123 -20.07 -4.75 -0.90
C LEU A 123 -19.22 -4.47 -2.14
N SER A 124 -19.35 -5.28 -3.19
CA SER A 124 -18.61 -5.11 -4.45
C SER A 124 -18.87 -3.75 -5.11
N GLN A 125 -20.13 -3.31 -5.14
CA GLN A 125 -20.50 -1.98 -5.67
C GLN A 125 -19.91 -0.83 -4.86
N LEU A 126 -19.76 -1.00 -3.54
CA LEU A 126 -19.13 0.01 -2.68
C LEU A 126 -17.62 0.06 -2.90
N VAL A 127 -16.95 -1.09 -3.12
CA VAL A 127 -15.53 -1.12 -3.52
C VAL A 127 -15.32 -0.32 -4.81
N GLU A 128 -16.20 -0.47 -5.81
CA GLU A 128 -16.10 0.31 -7.06
C GLU A 128 -16.23 1.83 -6.84
N LYS A 129 -16.99 2.28 -5.83
CA LYS A 129 -17.06 3.71 -5.47
C LYS A 129 -15.73 4.16 -4.86
N VAL A 130 -15.16 3.38 -3.94
CA VAL A 130 -13.86 3.65 -3.34
C VAL A 130 -12.77 3.70 -4.42
N ASP A 131 -12.77 2.75 -5.35
CA ASP A 131 -11.81 2.66 -6.46
C ASP A 131 -11.74 3.96 -7.29
N LYS A 132 -12.88 4.62 -7.52
CA LYS A 132 -12.96 5.90 -8.25
C LYS A 132 -12.27 7.03 -7.49
N GLU A 133 -12.51 7.12 -6.18
CA GLU A 133 -11.91 8.15 -5.33
C GLU A 133 -10.41 7.95 -5.16
N VAL A 134 -9.98 6.70 -4.94
CA VAL A 134 -8.55 6.33 -4.89
C VAL A 134 -7.88 6.70 -6.20
N SER A 135 -8.43 6.28 -7.35
CA SER A 135 -7.89 6.60 -8.67
C SER A 135 -7.73 8.10 -8.88
N HIS A 136 -8.74 8.90 -8.51
CA HIS A 136 -8.71 10.34 -8.68
C HIS A 136 -7.65 11.04 -7.80
N ILE A 137 -7.53 10.63 -6.54
CA ILE A 137 -6.55 11.22 -5.60
C ILE A 137 -5.12 10.83 -6.02
N ILE A 138 -4.88 9.56 -6.34
CA ILE A 138 -3.56 9.08 -6.77
C ILE A 138 -3.14 9.76 -8.08
N PHE A 139 -4.07 9.89 -9.03
CA PHE A 139 -3.86 10.67 -10.24
C PHE A 139 -3.39 12.09 -9.91
N THR A 140 -4.10 12.76 -8.99
CA THR A 140 -3.83 14.16 -8.63
C THR A 140 -2.44 14.32 -7.99
N ILE A 141 -2.07 13.43 -7.06
CA ILE A 141 -0.77 13.43 -6.38
C ILE A 141 0.37 13.24 -7.41
N ILE A 142 0.26 12.22 -8.26
CA ILE A 142 1.32 11.92 -9.25
C ILE A 142 1.40 12.99 -10.33
N LYS A 143 0.26 13.56 -10.75
CA LYS A 143 0.23 14.67 -11.71
C LYS A 143 0.88 15.95 -11.17
N ALA A 144 0.85 16.14 -9.84
CA ALA A 144 1.59 17.21 -9.16
C ALA A 144 3.09 16.92 -8.99
N GLY A 145 3.60 15.82 -9.55
CA GLY A 145 5.02 15.46 -9.48
C GLY A 145 5.45 14.83 -8.15
N LYS A 146 4.49 14.35 -7.35
CA LYS A 146 4.75 13.74 -6.04
C LYS A 146 4.65 12.22 -6.07
N THR A 147 5.30 11.59 -5.10
CA THR A 147 5.24 10.14 -4.88
C THR A 147 4.28 9.83 -3.73
N PRO A 148 3.12 9.21 -3.98
CA PRO A 148 2.22 8.80 -2.92
C PRO A 148 2.81 7.65 -2.09
N ILE A 149 2.57 7.72 -0.78
CA ILE A 149 2.76 6.66 0.20
C ILE A 149 1.37 6.40 0.80
N ILE A 150 0.80 5.25 0.48
CA ILE A 150 -0.59 4.89 0.79
C ILE A 150 -0.63 3.87 1.93
N ILE A 151 -1.44 4.14 2.96
CA ILE A 151 -1.59 3.27 4.13
C ILE A 151 -3.04 2.79 4.28
N GLY A 152 -3.21 1.48 4.35
CA GLY A 152 -4.52 0.83 4.33
C GLY A 152 -5.25 1.07 3.00
N GLY A 153 -6.44 0.53 2.81
CA GLY A 153 -7.16 -0.40 3.67
C GLY A 153 -6.89 -1.82 3.23
N GLY A 154 -7.90 -2.49 2.69
CA GLY A 154 -7.71 -3.76 2.00
C GLY A 154 -6.89 -3.62 0.71
N HIS A 155 -6.40 -4.75 0.20
CA HIS A 155 -5.61 -4.82 -1.03
C HIS A 155 -6.42 -4.49 -2.30
N ASN A 156 -7.74 -4.37 -2.21
CA ASN A 156 -8.59 -3.87 -3.30
C ASN A 156 -8.12 -2.51 -3.83
N ASN A 157 -7.54 -1.68 -2.96
CA ASN A 157 -7.05 -0.35 -3.28
C ASN A 157 -5.91 -0.34 -4.31
N ALA A 158 -5.22 -1.48 -4.52
CA ALA A 158 -4.22 -1.61 -5.59
C ALA A 158 -4.79 -1.24 -6.96
N TYR A 159 -6.06 -1.58 -7.25
CA TYR A 159 -6.69 -1.20 -8.51
C TYR A 159 -6.72 0.33 -8.70
N GLY A 160 -7.21 1.06 -7.69
CA GLY A 160 -7.26 2.52 -7.73
C GLY A 160 -5.86 3.16 -7.80
N ASN A 161 -4.90 2.61 -7.06
CA ASN A 161 -3.50 3.05 -7.08
C ASN A 161 -2.88 2.90 -8.48
N ILE A 162 -3.07 1.74 -9.11
CA ILE A 162 -2.56 1.43 -10.46
C ILE A 162 -3.24 2.32 -11.50
N LYS A 163 -4.58 2.39 -11.47
CA LYS A 163 -5.37 3.17 -12.43
C LYS A 163 -5.04 4.66 -12.35
N GLY A 164 -5.04 5.24 -11.15
CA GLY A 164 -4.67 6.64 -10.94
C GLY A 164 -3.25 6.95 -11.43
N SER A 165 -2.30 6.05 -11.16
CA SER A 165 -0.92 6.16 -11.61
C SER A 165 -0.80 6.10 -13.13
N ALA A 166 -1.45 5.13 -13.78
CA ALA A 166 -1.43 4.96 -15.22
C ALA A 166 -2.03 6.18 -15.94
N LEU A 167 -3.16 6.67 -15.46
CA LEU A 167 -3.80 7.88 -15.97
C LEU A 167 -2.89 9.12 -15.83
N ALA A 168 -2.20 9.28 -14.70
CA ALA A 168 -1.31 10.42 -14.48
C ALA A 168 -0.07 10.39 -15.39
N LYS A 169 0.46 9.19 -15.64
CA LYS A 169 1.60 8.95 -16.54
C LYS A 169 1.21 8.90 -18.03
N GLY A 170 -0.09 8.80 -18.34
CA GLY A 170 -0.60 8.69 -19.70
C GLY A 170 -0.29 7.36 -20.38
N LYS A 171 0.09 6.33 -19.61
CA LYS A 171 0.39 4.98 -20.10
C LYS A 171 0.27 3.95 -18.97
N PRO A 172 0.06 2.66 -19.28
CA PRO A 172 0.02 1.61 -18.28
C PRO A 172 1.31 1.54 -17.47
N ILE A 173 1.21 1.14 -16.20
CA ILE A 173 2.36 0.96 -15.30
C ILE A 173 2.59 -0.53 -15.03
N ASN A 174 3.69 -0.87 -14.36
CA ASN A 174 3.94 -2.20 -13.83
C ASN A 174 3.63 -2.24 -12.32
N ALA A 175 3.65 -3.43 -11.71
CA ALA A 175 3.57 -3.57 -10.26
C ALA A 175 4.46 -4.73 -9.78
N ILE A 176 5.07 -4.54 -8.62
CA ILE A 176 5.69 -5.59 -7.82
C ILE A 176 4.90 -5.71 -6.52
N ASN A 177 4.40 -6.91 -6.23
CA ASN A 177 3.57 -7.19 -5.06
C ASN A 177 4.26 -8.17 -4.12
N PHE A 178 4.49 -7.77 -2.87
CA PHE A 178 5.04 -8.63 -1.83
C PHE A 178 3.87 -9.22 -1.04
N ASP A 179 3.53 -10.47 -1.33
CA ASP A 179 2.23 -11.03 -0.95
C ASP A 179 2.27 -12.56 -0.93
N ALA A 180 1.57 -13.16 0.04
CA ALA A 180 1.33 -14.60 0.11
C ALA A 180 0.30 -15.06 -0.94
N HIS A 181 -0.52 -14.14 -1.42
CA HIS A 181 -1.58 -14.34 -2.40
C HIS A 181 -1.20 -13.71 -3.75
N SER A 182 -1.87 -14.17 -4.81
CA SER A 182 -1.65 -13.60 -6.15
C SER A 182 -2.38 -12.27 -6.36
N ASP A 183 -3.51 -12.11 -5.65
CA ASP A 183 -4.55 -11.11 -5.89
C ASP A 183 -4.96 -10.92 -7.36
N PHE A 184 -4.86 -12.03 -8.09
CA PHE A 184 -5.18 -12.18 -9.50
C PHE A 184 -6.39 -13.12 -9.71
N ARG A 185 -7.38 -13.05 -8.79
CA ARG A 185 -8.63 -13.82 -8.90
C ARG A 185 -9.51 -13.33 -10.05
N ILE A 186 -10.53 -14.11 -10.39
CA ILE A 186 -11.44 -13.80 -11.51
C ILE A 186 -12.28 -12.55 -11.24
N LEU A 187 -12.86 -11.99 -12.31
CA LEU A 187 -13.65 -10.76 -12.29
C LEU A 187 -15.10 -11.06 -11.93
N GLU A 188 -15.38 -11.32 -10.66
CA GLU A 188 -16.68 -11.78 -10.15
C GLU A 188 -17.41 -10.75 -9.26
N GLY A 189 -16.99 -9.48 -9.37
CA GLY A 189 -17.31 -8.40 -8.44
C GLY A 189 -16.05 -7.92 -7.74
N ARG A 190 -15.91 -6.60 -7.53
CA ARG A 190 -14.71 -6.02 -6.90
C ARG A 190 -14.57 -6.47 -5.45
N HIS A 191 -13.38 -6.95 -5.09
CA HIS A 191 -13.01 -7.31 -3.72
C HIS A 191 -11.48 -7.22 -3.54
N SER A 192 -10.93 -7.57 -2.38
CA SER A 192 -9.48 -7.42 -2.13
C SER A 192 -8.63 -8.27 -3.07
N GLY A 193 -8.97 -9.56 -3.25
CA GLY A 193 -8.16 -10.49 -4.04
C GLY A 193 -8.22 -10.41 -5.58
N ASN A 194 -8.77 -9.35 -6.18
CA ASN A 194 -8.83 -9.21 -7.64
C ASN A 194 -8.48 -7.80 -8.17
N GLY A 195 -7.88 -6.93 -7.35
CA GLY A 195 -7.45 -5.59 -7.79
C GLY A 195 -6.54 -5.60 -9.02
N PHE A 196 -5.57 -6.51 -9.03
CA PHE A 196 -4.61 -6.65 -10.13
C PHE A 196 -5.24 -7.20 -11.40
N SER A 197 -6.21 -8.11 -11.29
CA SER A 197 -6.96 -8.64 -12.44
C SER A 197 -7.74 -7.54 -13.15
N TYR A 198 -8.47 -6.71 -12.40
CA TYR A 198 -9.21 -5.59 -12.98
C TYR A 198 -8.27 -4.55 -13.62
N ALA A 199 -7.16 -4.24 -12.97
CA ALA A 199 -6.18 -3.30 -13.52
C ALA A 199 -5.51 -3.84 -14.79
N TYR A 200 -5.29 -5.16 -14.87
CA TYR A 200 -4.76 -5.84 -16.04
C TYR A 200 -5.75 -5.84 -17.20
N GLU A 201 -6.99 -6.25 -16.95
CA GLU A 201 -8.06 -6.36 -17.96
C GLU A 201 -8.41 -5.00 -18.56
N GLU A 202 -8.51 -3.95 -17.74
CA GLU A 202 -8.75 -2.59 -18.20
C GLU A 202 -7.51 -1.91 -18.82
N GLY A 203 -6.37 -2.61 -18.88
CA GLY A 203 -5.17 -2.15 -19.56
C GLY A 203 -4.34 -1.13 -18.79
N PHE A 204 -4.58 -0.92 -17.49
CA PHE A 204 -3.78 -0.03 -16.65
C PHE A 204 -2.49 -0.69 -16.12
N LEU A 205 -2.48 -2.03 -16.01
CA LEU A 205 -1.35 -2.83 -15.55
C LEU A 205 -0.69 -3.58 -16.72
N LYS A 206 0.54 -3.21 -17.07
CA LYS A 206 1.31 -3.81 -18.17
C LYS A 206 2.04 -5.08 -17.75
N LYS A 207 2.87 -5.01 -16.71
CA LYS A 207 3.56 -6.17 -16.12
C LYS A 207 3.30 -6.25 -14.63
N TYR A 208 3.12 -7.47 -14.14
CA TYR A 208 2.85 -7.76 -12.75
C TYR A 208 3.80 -8.85 -12.26
N PHE A 209 4.47 -8.62 -11.14
CA PHE A 209 5.29 -9.62 -10.49
C PHE A 209 4.81 -9.85 -9.06
N ILE A 210 4.47 -11.08 -8.71
CA ILE A 210 4.12 -11.50 -7.36
C ILE A 210 5.38 -12.07 -6.70
N PHE A 211 5.84 -11.41 -5.66
CA PHE A 211 7.00 -11.81 -4.89
C PHE A 211 6.53 -12.48 -3.60
N GLY A 212 6.76 -13.79 -3.50
CA GLY A 212 6.54 -14.52 -2.28
C GLY A 212 5.25 -15.32 -2.18
N LEU A 213 4.62 -15.61 -3.31
CA LEU A 213 3.37 -16.38 -3.37
C LEU A 213 3.47 -17.68 -2.55
N HIS A 214 2.46 -17.97 -1.73
CA HIS A 214 2.39 -19.23 -0.99
C HIS A 214 1.72 -20.30 -1.86
N GLU A 215 2.39 -21.44 -2.00
CA GLU A 215 1.90 -22.54 -2.85
C GLU A 215 0.56 -23.10 -2.34
N ASN A 216 0.33 -23.07 -1.03
CA ASN A 216 -0.89 -23.58 -0.39
C ASN A 216 -2.10 -22.63 -0.49
N TYR A 217 -1.90 -21.35 -0.81
CA TYR A 217 -2.98 -20.36 -0.88
C TYR A 217 -3.47 -20.10 -2.31
N THR A 218 -2.73 -20.62 -3.29
CA THR A 218 -3.00 -20.34 -4.70
C THR A 218 -3.83 -21.45 -5.34
N SER A 219 -4.98 -21.10 -5.90
CA SER A 219 -5.81 -22.06 -6.62
C SER A 219 -5.17 -22.49 -7.94
N LYS A 220 -5.48 -23.72 -8.37
CA LYS A 220 -5.07 -24.22 -9.69
C LYS A 220 -5.51 -23.30 -10.83
N SER A 221 -6.72 -22.74 -10.75
CA SER A 221 -7.24 -21.84 -11.78
C SER A 221 -6.40 -20.58 -11.93
N VAL A 222 -5.96 -19.98 -10.83
CA VAL A 222 -5.06 -18.81 -10.83
C VAL A 222 -3.70 -19.17 -11.43
N LEU A 223 -3.11 -20.31 -11.03
CA LEU A 223 -1.84 -20.77 -11.61
C LEU A 223 -1.94 -21.00 -13.13
N ASP A 224 -3.04 -21.60 -13.59
CA ASP A 224 -3.29 -21.83 -15.02
C ASP A 224 -3.46 -20.50 -15.79
N ILE A 225 -4.08 -19.48 -15.17
CA ILE A 225 -4.17 -18.12 -15.75
C ILE A 225 -2.77 -17.50 -15.86
N ILE A 226 -2.01 -17.48 -14.76
CA ILE A 226 -0.67 -16.86 -14.74
C ILE A 226 0.26 -17.54 -15.75
N LYS A 227 0.21 -18.88 -15.85
CA LYS A 227 0.98 -19.63 -16.84
C LYS A 227 0.70 -19.20 -18.28
N LYS A 228 -0.56 -18.90 -18.62
CA LYS A 228 -0.93 -18.40 -19.96
C LYS A 228 -0.48 -16.95 -20.19
N LEU A 229 -0.20 -16.21 -19.13
CA LEU A 229 0.15 -14.79 -19.14
C LEU A 229 1.62 -14.53 -18.78
N GLU A 230 2.50 -15.54 -18.84
CA GLU A 230 3.86 -15.49 -18.28
C GLU A 230 4.77 -14.36 -18.84
N ASP A 231 4.44 -13.82 -20.01
CA ASP A 231 5.12 -12.65 -20.60
C ASP A 231 4.81 -11.34 -19.85
N ARG A 232 3.68 -11.30 -19.14
CA ARG A 232 3.16 -10.11 -18.45
C ARG A 232 2.93 -10.31 -16.96
N VAL A 233 2.65 -11.53 -16.51
CA VAL A 233 2.42 -11.87 -15.10
C VAL A 233 3.39 -12.96 -14.68
N ARG A 234 4.23 -12.68 -13.69
CA ARG A 234 5.23 -13.63 -13.18
C ARG A 234 5.18 -13.70 -11.66
N TYR A 235 5.74 -14.76 -11.11
CA TYR A 235 5.87 -14.91 -9.67
C TYR A 235 7.10 -15.73 -9.29
N ASN A 236 7.50 -15.58 -8.04
CA ASN A 236 8.22 -16.62 -7.30
C ASN A 236 7.38 -17.05 -6.09
N THR A 237 7.79 -18.11 -5.42
CA THR A 237 7.07 -18.60 -4.22
C THR A 237 7.95 -18.48 -2.99
N TYR A 238 7.35 -18.16 -1.85
CA TYR A 238 8.05 -18.23 -0.56
C TYR A 238 8.69 -19.61 -0.35
N ASP A 239 7.96 -20.68 -0.69
CA ASP A 239 8.43 -22.06 -0.57
C ASP A 239 9.72 -22.32 -1.38
N SER A 240 9.79 -21.84 -2.62
CA SER A 240 10.99 -22.02 -3.46
C SER A 240 12.20 -21.23 -2.94
N VAL A 241 11.98 -20.08 -2.29
CA VAL A 241 13.06 -19.20 -1.78
C VAL A 241 13.51 -19.64 -0.38
N ASN A 242 12.59 -19.74 0.58
CA ASN A 242 12.94 -19.88 2.00
C ASN A 242 12.82 -21.32 2.54
N ILE A 243 11.98 -22.17 1.92
CA ILE A 243 11.76 -23.54 2.40
C ILE A 243 12.67 -24.53 1.66
N ARG A 244 12.53 -24.63 0.34
CA ARG A 244 13.31 -25.56 -0.50
C ARG A 244 14.65 -24.97 -0.94
N LYS A 245 14.82 -23.64 -0.86
CA LYS A 245 16.04 -22.92 -1.24
C LYS A 245 16.51 -23.23 -2.67
N GLU A 246 15.55 -23.42 -3.57
CA GLU A 246 15.78 -23.58 -5.01
C GLU A 246 16.15 -22.25 -5.66
N LYS A 247 15.69 -21.15 -5.06
CA LYS A 247 15.89 -19.78 -5.48
C LYS A 247 16.53 -18.97 -4.37
N ASP A 248 17.27 -17.94 -4.76
CA ASP A 248 17.95 -17.01 -3.84
C ASP A 248 17.17 -15.68 -3.78
N PHE A 249 16.98 -15.14 -2.58
CA PHE A 249 16.13 -13.96 -2.36
C PHE A 249 16.63 -12.73 -3.13
N ASP A 250 17.92 -12.41 -3.04
CA ASP A 250 18.53 -11.26 -3.71
C ASP A 250 18.48 -11.41 -5.23
N ARG A 251 18.78 -12.62 -5.73
CA ARG A 251 18.70 -12.91 -7.16
C ARG A 251 17.27 -12.77 -7.70
N GLU A 252 16.27 -13.27 -6.97
CA GLU A 252 14.88 -13.14 -7.40
C GLU A 252 14.42 -11.67 -7.34
N MET A 253 14.86 -10.87 -6.36
CA MET A 253 14.59 -9.43 -6.35
C MET A 253 15.16 -8.76 -7.61
N ALA A 254 16.40 -9.09 -8.00
CA ALA A 254 17.01 -8.57 -9.21
C ALA A 254 16.24 -8.99 -10.48
N LEU A 255 15.82 -10.25 -10.59
CA LEU A 255 15.03 -10.75 -11.72
C LEU A 255 13.66 -10.09 -11.81
N ALA A 256 12.98 -9.93 -10.69
CA ALA A 256 11.71 -9.22 -10.60
C ALA A 256 11.86 -7.75 -11.02
N LEU A 257 12.94 -7.08 -10.58
CA LEU A 257 13.24 -5.71 -10.98
C LEU A 257 13.53 -5.62 -12.49
N GLU A 258 14.34 -6.51 -13.07
CA GLU A 258 14.57 -6.53 -14.53
C GLU A 258 13.26 -6.66 -15.31
N PHE A 259 12.33 -7.47 -14.80
CA PHE A 259 11.03 -7.66 -15.42
C PHE A 259 10.18 -6.39 -15.43
N ILE A 260 10.09 -5.68 -14.30
CA ILE A 260 9.18 -4.54 -14.09
C ILE A 260 9.79 -3.15 -14.30
N LYS A 261 11.12 -2.99 -14.34
CA LYS A 261 11.76 -1.66 -14.36
C LYS A 261 11.61 -0.88 -15.67
N THR A 262 11.10 -1.48 -16.75
CA THR A 262 11.00 -0.83 -18.08
C THR A 262 10.08 0.37 -18.09
N ASP A 263 9.09 0.41 -17.20
CA ASP A 263 8.13 1.50 -17.04
C ASP A 263 8.00 1.89 -15.57
N ALA A 264 7.20 2.90 -15.27
CA ALA A 264 6.81 3.24 -13.90
C ALA A 264 6.18 2.02 -13.22
N PHE A 265 6.41 1.81 -11.93
CA PHE A 265 5.83 0.69 -11.20
C PHE A 265 5.38 1.04 -9.79
N GLY A 266 4.29 0.39 -9.35
CA GLY A 266 3.86 0.40 -7.96
C GLY A 266 4.62 -0.62 -7.13
N ILE A 267 4.91 -0.27 -5.87
CA ILE A 267 5.35 -1.22 -4.85
C ILE A 267 4.15 -1.48 -3.94
N GLU A 268 3.66 -2.71 -3.96
CA GLU A 268 2.50 -3.18 -3.20
C GLU A 268 3.00 -4.12 -2.10
N ILE A 269 2.62 -3.85 -0.86
CA ILE A 269 3.06 -4.61 0.32
C ILE A 269 1.81 -5.10 1.05
N ASP A 270 1.57 -6.40 0.94
CA ASP A 270 0.58 -7.08 1.76
C ASP A 270 1.21 -7.50 3.09
N LEU A 271 0.67 -6.99 4.19
CA LEU A 271 1.18 -7.34 5.52
C LEU A 271 0.80 -8.76 5.96
N ASP A 272 -0.11 -9.44 5.26
CA ASP A 272 -0.44 -10.84 5.52
C ASP A 272 0.67 -11.82 5.09
N ALA A 273 1.63 -11.38 4.29
CA ALA A 273 2.82 -12.15 3.90
C ALA A 273 3.84 -12.31 5.04
N ILE A 274 3.66 -11.60 6.16
CA ILE A 274 4.59 -11.54 7.28
C ILE A 274 4.05 -12.32 8.48
N PRO A 275 4.83 -13.26 9.06
CA PRO A 275 4.41 -14.03 10.21
C PRO A 275 3.99 -13.16 11.41
N ASN A 276 2.84 -13.51 12.01
CA ASN A 276 2.30 -12.91 13.24
C ASN A 276 1.98 -11.41 13.14
N ILE A 277 1.80 -10.87 11.93
CA ILE A 277 1.24 -9.54 11.75
C ILE A 277 -0.27 -9.67 11.63
N ALA A 278 -1.00 -8.97 12.50
CA ALA A 278 -2.46 -9.05 12.50
C ALA A 278 -3.02 -8.50 11.18
N SER A 279 -3.74 -9.36 10.48
CA SER A 279 -4.40 -9.12 9.20
C SER A 279 -5.59 -10.07 9.07
N SER A 280 -6.40 -9.87 8.03
CA SER A 280 -7.53 -10.76 7.74
C SER A 280 -7.07 -12.22 7.62
N ALA A 281 -6.01 -12.46 6.85
CA ALA A 281 -5.41 -13.76 6.56
C ALA A 281 -4.07 -13.98 7.29
N MET A 282 -4.00 -13.63 8.59
CA MET A 282 -2.78 -13.76 9.40
C MET A 282 -2.13 -15.15 9.28
N THR A 283 -0.81 -15.17 9.04
CA THR A 283 -0.01 -16.39 8.90
C THR A 283 1.03 -16.52 10.00
N ILE A 284 1.53 -17.75 10.22
CA ILE A 284 2.72 -18.04 11.04
C ILE A 284 3.96 -18.37 10.18
N SER A 285 3.79 -18.48 8.86
CA SER A 285 4.83 -18.82 7.89
C SER A 285 4.83 -17.76 6.79
N GLY A 286 6.01 -17.29 6.41
CA GLY A 286 6.20 -16.21 5.44
C GLY A 286 7.57 -15.57 5.62
N PHE A 287 7.87 -14.55 4.82
CA PHE A 287 9.13 -13.81 4.93
C PHE A 287 9.19 -13.03 6.24
N SER A 288 10.40 -12.84 6.74
CA SER A 288 10.66 -12.02 7.91
C SER A 288 10.41 -10.53 7.63
N VAL A 289 10.20 -9.76 8.71
CA VAL A 289 10.17 -8.30 8.65
C VAL A 289 11.48 -7.75 8.07
N GLU A 290 12.63 -8.38 8.31
CA GLU A 290 13.91 -7.93 7.77
C GLU A 290 13.95 -8.05 6.25
N GLU A 291 13.54 -9.20 5.70
CA GLU A 291 13.45 -9.42 4.25
C GLU A 291 12.50 -8.42 3.59
N LEU A 292 11.33 -8.15 4.21
CA LEU A 292 10.41 -7.14 3.71
C LEU A 292 11.04 -5.73 3.67
N ARG A 293 11.81 -5.36 4.72
CA ARG A 293 12.49 -4.07 4.76
C ARG A 293 13.60 -3.97 3.71
N GLN A 294 14.34 -5.05 3.47
CA GLN A 294 15.32 -5.15 2.39
C GLN A 294 14.65 -5.00 1.02
N PHE A 295 13.52 -5.68 0.81
CA PHE A 295 12.71 -5.58 -0.39
C PHE A 295 12.27 -4.15 -0.68
N ILE A 296 11.66 -3.45 0.29
CA ILE A 296 11.24 -2.05 0.11
C ILE A 296 12.42 -1.15 -0.21
N SER A 297 13.56 -1.34 0.47
CA SER A 297 14.77 -0.57 0.18
C SER A 297 15.27 -0.82 -1.26
N PHE A 298 15.30 -2.09 -1.70
CA PHE A 298 15.79 -2.50 -3.01
C PHE A 298 14.94 -1.99 -4.17
N PHE A 299 13.61 -2.04 -4.07
CA PHE A 299 12.72 -1.53 -5.12
C PHE A 299 12.54 -0.01 -5.03
N GLY A 300 12.53 0.54 -3.82
CA GLY A 300 12.32 1.97 -3.55
C GLY A 300 13.41 2.86 -4.13
N GLN A 301 14.66 2.41 -4.22
CA GLN A 301 15.78 3.17 -4.82
C GLN A 301 15.63 3.41 -6.33
N HIS A 302 14.79 2.63 -7.02
CA HIS A 302 14.67 2.74 -8.47
C HIS A 302 13.83 3.96 -8.86
N ARG A 303 14.31 4.73 -9.86
CA ARG A 303 13.66 6.00 -10.27
C ARG A 303 12.23 5.85 -10.82
N ASN A 304 11.87 4.63 -11.22
CA ASN A 304 10.55 4.30 -11.75
C ASN A 304 9.56 3.85 -10.67
N ALA A 305 9.96 3.72 -9.39
CA ALA A 305 9.03 3.49 -8.30
C ALA A 305 8.07 4.68 -8.17
N ALA A 306 6.80 4.47 -8.51
CA ALA A 306 5.80 5.51 -8.69
C ALA A 306 5.04 5.81 -7.39
N TYR A 307 4.83 4.79 -6.56
CA TYR A 307 4.18 4.88 -5.25
C TYR A 307 4.58 3.67 -4.39
N LEU A 308 4.28 3.77 -3.09
CA LEU A 308 4.30 2.66 -2.14
C LEU A 308 2.91 2.52 -1.53
N HIS A 309 2.35 1.32 -1.54
CA HIS A 309 1.11 0.99 -0.84
C HIS A 309 1.37 -0.13 0.17
N ILE A 310 0.85 0.06 1.39
CA ILE A 310 0.92 -0.93 2.47
C ILE A 310 -0.50 -1.23 2.91
N CYS A 311 -0.98 -2.46 2.65
CA CYS A 311 -2.36 -2.90 2.88
C CYS A 311 -2.49 -4.00 3.94
N GLU A 312 -3.74 -4.37 4.24
CA GLU A 312 -4.18 -5.53 5.04
C GLU A 312 -3.78 -5.55 6.53
N GLY A 313 -2.86 -4.68 6.96
CA GLY A 313 -2.53 -4.52 8.38
C GLY A 313 -3.76 -4.13 9.20
N ALA A 314 -4.12 -4.94 10.18
CA ALA A 314 -5.34 -4.77 10.98
C ALA A 314 -5.02 -4.65 12.48
N PRO A 315 -4.60 -3.47 12.97
CA PRO A 315 -4.38 -3.21 14.39
C PRO A 315 -5.51 -3.71 15.31
N ASP A 316 -6.77 -3.59 14.90
CA ASP A 316 -7.94 -4.03 15.67
C ASP A 316 -8.05 -5.56 15.83
N LEU A 317 -7.37 -6.34 14.97
CA LEU A 317 -7.29 -7.79 15.07
C LEU A 317 -6.08 -8.28 15.89
N ALA A 318 -5.25 -7.37 16.40
CA ALA A 318 -4.05 -7.76 17.13
C ALA A 318 -4.40 -8.22 18.55
N ASP A 319 -4.04 -9.46 18.88
CA ASP A 319 -4.07 -10.01 20.26
C ASP A 319 -2.89 -9.47 21.10
N SER A 320 -2.78 -8.14 21.18
CA SER A 320 -1.75 -7.47 21.98
C SER A 320 -2.31 -6.24 22.67
N PRO A 321 -1.97 -5.99 23.95
CA PRO A 321 -2.26 -4.70 24.58
C PRO A 321 -1.53 -3.54 23.87
N ASN A 322 -0.53 -3.83 23.04
CA ASN A 322 0.21 -2.87 22.23
C ASN A 322 -0.34 -2.81 20.79
N ASN A 323 -1.51 -2.20 20.60
CA ASN A 323 -2.12 -1.96 19.28
C ASN A 323 -1.28 -1.06 18.33
N ASN A 324 -0.12 -0.56 18.79
CA ASN A 324 0.78 0.29 18.02
C ASN A 324 1.85 -0.48 17.22
N LEU A 325 2.00 -1.80 17.39
CA LEU A 325 3.09 -2.55 16.74
C LEU A 325 2.99 -2.54 15.22
N ILE A 326 1.78 -2.69 14.67
CA ILE A 326 1.54 -2.61 13.22
C ILE A 326 1.84 -1.19 12.71
N GLY A 327 1.39 -0.16 13.42
CA GLY A 327 1.74 1.22 13.11
C GLY A 327 3.26 1.47 13.11
N LYS A 328 3.99 0.88 14.05
CA LYS A 328 5.46 0.95 14.11
C LYS A 328 6.11 0.25 12.92
N LEU A 329 5.63 -0.95 12.56
CA LEU A 329 6.10 -1.67 11.38
C LEU A 329 5.89 -0.82 10.13
N ILE A 330 4.67 -0.32 9.90
CA ILE A 330 4.37 0.60 8.79
C ILE A 330 5.32 1.81 8.81
N GLY A 331 5.60 2.39 9.99
CA GLY A 331 6.57 3.46 10.14
C GLY A 331 7.98 3.11 9.66
N TYR A 332 8.47 1.90 9.97
CA TYR A 332 9.74 1.41 9.42
C TYR A 332 9.70 1.35 7.89
N LEU A 333 8.69 0.68 7.32
CA LEU A 333 8.52 0.48 5.87
C LEU A 333 8.48 1.82 5.12
N VAL A 334 7.71 2.80 5.64
CA VAL A 334 7.67 4.16 5.09
C VAL A 334 9.05 4.81 5.10
N THR A 335 9.80 4.70 6.20
CA THR A 335 11.15 5.30 6.25
C THR A 335 12.14 4.58 5.36
N ASP A 336 12.05 3.26 5.21
CA ASP A 336 12.94 2.49 4.34
C ASP A 336 12.76 2.92 2.88
N PHE A 337 11.51 3.10 2.42
CA PHE A 337 11.20 3.63 1.09
C PHE A 337 11.73 5.06 0.85
N ILE A 338 11.59 5.94 1.85
CA ILE A 338 12.10 7.32 1.77
C ILE A 338 13.63 7.33 1.73
N LYS A 339 14.30 6.53 2.55
CA LYS A 339 15.76 6.44 2.65
C LYS A 339 16.39 5.91 1.37
N ALA A 340 15.84 4.84 0.80
CA ALA A 340 16.32 4.23 -0.44
C ALA A 340 16.42 5.22 -1.61
N ASN A 341 15.57 6.25 -1.60
CA ASN A 341 15.55 7.30 -2.62
C ASN A 341 16.55 8.44 -2.37
N ASN A 342 17.06 8.61 -1.15
CA ASN A 342 17.95 9.70 -0.76
C ASN A 342 19.44 9.35 -0.89
N GLU A 343 19.79 8.06 -0.83
CA GLU A 343 21.20 7.60 -0.83
C GLU A 343 21.96 7.88 -2.14
N LYS A 344 21.26 8.34 -3.19
CA LYS A 344 21.89 8.82 -4.44
C LYS A 344 22.73 10.08 -4.29
N HIS A 345 22.59 10.83 -3.19
CA HIS A 345 23.30 12.10 -3.00
C HIS A 345 24.58 12.01 -2.16
N THR A 346 25.00 10.82 -1.73
CA THR A 346 26.18 10.66 -0.85
C THR A 346 27.37 9.93 -1.52
N LEU A 347 27.24 9.53 -2.79
CA LEU A 347 28.28 8.79 -3.54
C LEU A 347 28.69 9.47 -4.86
N LEU A 348 28.38 10.76 -5.01
CA LEU A 348 29.05 11.68 -5.94
C LEU A 348 29.86 12.67 -5.12
#